data_AF-A0A4R0D9M9-F1
#
_entry.id   AF-A0A4R0D9M9-F1
#
_cell.length_a   1.000
_cell.length_b   1.000
_cell.length_c   1.000
_cell.angle_alpha   90.00
_cell.angle_beta   90.00
_cell.angle_gamma   90.00
#
_symmetry.space_group_name_H-M   'P 1'
#
loop_
_entity.id
_entity.type
_entity.pdbx_description
1 polymer ?
#
loop_
_entity_poly.entity_id
_entity_poly.type
_entity_poly.pdbx_seq_one_letter_code
_entity_poly.pdbx_strand_id
1 'polypeptide(L)'
;MDLQKESDLFEQWWDDEGQYHRAGGDDYCKTFAWEAWIFSKAQSEKALLEQFEINNKLVEQMENMVTYERLQELIAIGVKAALDEREKE
;
A
#
# COMPACT_ATOMS: atom_id res chain seq x y z
N MET A 1 17.36 -16.07 -3.84
CA MET A 1 16.03 -16.67 -3.64
C MET A 1 16.26 -17.98 -2.93
N ASP A 2 15.68 -18.15 -1.73
CA ASP A 2 15.79 -19.39 -0.98
C ASP A 2 14.73 -20.37 -1.49
N LEU A 3 15.14 -21.22 -2.43
CA LEU A 3 14.22 -22.13 -3.13
C LEU A 3 13.54 -23.12 -2.18
N GLN A 4 14.20 -23.51 -1.08
CA GLN A 4 13.61 -24.43 -0.11
C GLN A 4 12.44 -23.75 0.61
N LYS A 5 12.64 -22.52 1.07
CA LYS A 5 11.60 -21.75 1.73
C LYS A 5 10.39 -21.48 0.83
N GLU A 6 10.64 -21.20 -0.45
CA GLU A 6 9.56 -21.00 -1.43
C GLU A 6 8.77 -22.29 -1.68
N SER A 7 9.47 -23.42 -1.74
CA SER A 7 8.85 -24.74 -1.79
C SER A 7 7.95 -24.97 -0.58
N ASP A 8 8.45 -24.75 0.64
CA ASP A 8 7.68 -25.00 1.86
C ASP A 8 6.41 -24.12 1.94
N LEU A 9 6.50 -22.86 1.52
CA LEU A 9 5.36 -21.92 1.48
C LEU A 9 4.32 -22.32 0.43
N PHE A 10 4.77 -22.76 -0.74
CA PHE A 10 3.86 -23.27 -1.77
C PHE A 10 3.16 -24.55 -1.32
N GLU A 11 3.88 -25.48 -0.69
CA GLU A 11 3.31 -26.72 -0.18
C GLU A 11 2.22 -26.43 0.86
N GLN A 12 2.48 -25.50 1.78
CA GLN A 12 1.46 -25.03 2.72
C GLN A 12 0.24 -24.43 2.01
N TRP A 13 0.46 -23.52 1.06
CA TRP A 13 -0.63 -22.92 0.28
C TRP A 13 -1.43 -23.97 -0.52
N TRP A 14 -0.75 -24.96 -1.09
CA TRP A 14 -1.35 -26.03 -1.86
C TRP A 14 -2.30 -26.87 -0.99
N ASP A 15 -1.85 -27.22 0.21
CA ASP A 15 -2.63 -28.00 1.17
C ASP A 15 -3.83 -27.20 1.72
N ASP A 16 -3.62 -25.92 2.03
CA ASP A 16 -4.65 -25.05 2.60
C ASP A 16 -5.77 -24.72 1.58
N GLU A 17 -5.40 -24.37 0.34
CA GLU A 17 -6.36 -23.90 -0.66
C GLU A 17 -6.05 -24.31 -2.12
N GLY A 18 -4.78 -24.37 -2.52
CA GLY A 18 -4.37 -24.51 -3.93
C GLY A 18 -4.91 -25.75 -4.64
N GLN A 19 -5.01 -26.87 -3.93
CA GLN A 19 -5.54 -28.13 -4.46
C GLN A 19 -7.01 -28.07 -4.90
N TYR A 20 -7.81 -27.16 -4.32
CA TYR A 20 -9.24 -27.02 -4.65
C TYR A 20 -9.49 -26.10 -5.85
N HIS A 21 -8.51 -25.25 -6.19
CA HIS A 21 -8.62 -24.30 -7.29
C HIS A 21 -8.36 -24.93 -8.67
N ARG A 22 -7.75 -26.12 -8.73
CA ARG A 22 -7.51 -26.85 -9.98
C ARG A 22 -8.15 -28.23 -9.91
N ALA A 23 -8.93 -28.55 -10.93
CA ALA A 23 -9.72 -29.78 -11.01
C ALA A 23 -8.85 -31.03 -10.81
N GLY A 24 -8.83 -31.55 -9.58
CA GLY A 24 -8.27 -32.87 -9.27
C GLY A 24 -7.21 -32.92 -8.18
N GLY A 25 -6.60 -31.78 -7.79
CA GLY A 25 -5.61 -31.75 -6.71
C GLY A 25 -4.42 -32.71 -6.89
N ASP A 26 -4.19 -33.20 -8.11
CA ASP A 26 -3.18 -34.21 -8.39
C ASP A 26 -1.80 -33.59 -8.60
N ASP A 27 -0.75 -34.43 -8.51
CA ASP A 27 0.65 -34.01 -8.64
C ASP A 27 0.94 -33.35 -10.00
N TYR A 28 0.20 -33.75 -11.04
CA TYR A 28 0.31 -33.12 -12.35
C TYR A 28 -0.17 -31.67 -12.31
N CYS A 29 -1.34 -31.41 -11.72
CA CYS A 29 -1.88 -30.07 -11.54
C CYS A 29 -1.00 -29.20 -10.64
N LYS A 30 -0.32 -29.80 -9.66
CA LYS A 30 0.57 -29.11 -8.73
C LYS A 30 1.75 -28.42 -9.43
N THR A 31 2.31 -29.04 -10.46
CA THR A 31 3.41 -28.44 -11.25
C THR A 31 3.00 -27.14 -11.95
N PHE A 32 1.81 -27.09 -12.55
CA PHE A 32 1.27 -25.86 -13.15
C PHE A 32 0.84 -24.84 -12.10
N ALA A 33 0.40 -25.30 -10.94
CA ALA A 33 0.06 -24.43 -9.83
C ALA A 33 1.29 -23.72 -9.26
N TRP A 34 2.45 -24.39 -9.19
CA TRP A 34 3.72 -23.78 -8.78
C TRP A 34 4.08 -22.56 -9.62
N GLU A 35 4.10 -22.72 -10.95
CA GLU A 35 4.44 -21.62 -11.88
C GLU A 35 3.45 -20.45 -11.75
N ALA A 36 2.15 -20.75 -11.64
CA ALA A 36 1.13 -19.73 -11.45
C ALA A 36 1.26 -19.02 -10.10
N TRP A 37 1.61 -19.75 -9.04
CA TRP A 37 1.80 -19.22 -7.69
C TRP A 37 3.01 -18.29 -7.62
N ILE A 38 4.16 -18.70 -8.17
CA ILE A 38 5.36 -17.88 -8.26
C ILE A 38 5.08 -16.58 -9.03
N PHE A 39 4.39 -16.67 -10.17
CA PHE A 39 4.03 -15.48 -10.96
C PHE A 39 3.08 -14.55 -10.19
N SER A 40 2.03 -15.09 -9.58
CA SER A 40 1.07 -14.32 -8.79
C SER A 40 1.76 -13.60 -7.62
N LYS A 41 2.65 -14.31 -6.91
CA LYS A 41 3.42 -13.75 -5.80
C LYS A 41 4.28 -12.56 -6.25
N ALA A 42 5.04 -12.74 -7.34
CA ALA A 42 5.88 -11.67 -7.89
C ALA A 42 5.04 -10.45 -8.32
N GLN A 43 3.86 -10.69 -8.88
CA GLN A 43 2.92 -9.62 -9.24
C GLN A 43 2.39 -8.88 -8.00
N SER A 44 2.02 -9.61 -6.94
CA SER A 44 1.57 -9.01 -5.67
C SER A 44 2.66 -8.20 -4.98
N GLU A 45 3.91 -8.70 -4.96
CA GLU A 45 5.06 -7.97 -4.42
C GLU A 45 5.31 -6.66 -5.18
N LYS A 46 5.25 -6.70 -6.51
CA LYS A 46 5.36 -5.51 -7.34
C LYS A 46 4.24 -4.50 -7.05
N ALA A 47 3.00 -4.95 -6.98
CA ALA A 47 1.86 -4.09 -6.66
C ALA A 47 1.99 -3.45 -5.26
N LEU A 48 2.51 -4.19 -4.28
CA LEU A 48 2.74 -3.68 -2.93
C LEU A 48 3.80 -2.57 -2.92
N LEU A 49 4.88 -2.72 -3.69
CA LEU A 49 5.92 -1.69 -3.84
C LEU A 49 5.37 -0.44 -4.52
N GLU A 50 4.61 -0.60 -5.61
CA GLU A 50 3.95 0.53 -6.29
C GLU A 50 3.00 1.29 -5.35
N GLN A 51 2.23 0.56 -4.53
CA GLN A 51 1.35 1.16 -3.53
C GLN A 51 2.14 1.90 -2.45
N PHE A 52 3.27 1.36 -2.01
CA PHE A 52 4.13 2.02 -1.03
C PHE A 52 4.70 3.33 -1.57
N GLU A 53 5.15 3.34 -2.83
CA GLU A 53 5.62 4.56 -3.49
C GLU A 53 4.54 5.64 -3.60
N ILE A 54 3.31 5.24 -3.94
CA ILE A 54 2.14 6.14 -3.98
C ILE A 54 1.88 6.72 -2.58
N ASN A 55 1.87 5.88 -1.54
CA ASN A 55 1.63 6.31 -0.18
C ASN A 55 2.70 7.30 0.31
N ASN A 56 3.98 7.05 0.01
CA ASN A 56 5.05 7.98 0.38
C ASN A 56 4.88 9.35 -0.27
N LYS A 57 4.56 9.40 -1.58
CA LYS A 57 4.29 10.66 -2.28
C LYS A 57 3.09 11.40 -1.68
N LEU A 58 2.03 10.68 -1.30
CA LEU A 58 0.87 11.28 -0.64
C LEU A 58 1.24 11.86 0.73
N VAL A 59 2.08 11.19 1.51
CA VAL A 59 2.56 11.69 2.80
C VAL A 59 3.36 12.98 2.61
N GLU A 60 4.31 13.01 1.67
CA GLU A 60 5.07 14.22 1.34
C GLU A 60 4.14 15.37 0.90
N GLN A 61 3.11 15.08 0.09
CA GLN A 61 2.13 16.08 -0.31
C GLN A 61 1.29 16.58 0.88
N MET A 62 0.89 15.71 1.80
CA MET A 62 0.16 16.08 3.02
C MET A 62 1.02 16.95 3.95
N GLU A 63 2.29 16.63 4.13
CA GLU A 63 3.24 17.42 4.92
C GLU A 63 3.38 18.84 4.34
N ASN A 64 3.43 18.95 3.00
CA ASN A 64 3.51 20.24 2.32
C ASN A 64 2.20 21.04 2.34
N MET A 65 1.03 20.39 2.40
CA MET A 65 -0.27 21.08 2.48
C MET A 65 -0.64 21.51 3.90
N VAL A 66 -0.20 20.77 4.92
CA VAL A 66 -0.46 21.07 6.33
C VAL A 66 0.77 21.70 6.98
N THR A 67 1.39 22.67 6.31
CA THR A 67 2.41 23.46 6.98
C THR A 67 1.75 24.39 7.97
N TYR A 68 2.29 24.38 9.18
CA TYR A 68 2.08 25.37 10.24
C TYR A 68 2.03 26.81 9.68
N GLU A 69 2.78 27.10 8.61
CA GLU A 69 2.74 28.36 7.87
C GLU A 69 1.35 28.75 7.35
N ARG A 70 0.59 27.84 6.72
CA ARG A 70 -0.75 28.20 6.22
C ARG A 70 -1.73 28.46 7.36
N LEU A 71 -1.60 27.70 8.45
CA LEU A 71 -2.34 27.94 9.69
C LEU A 71 -1.95 29.28 10.32
N GLN A 72 -0.66 29.62 10.36
CA GLN A 72 -0.17 30.91 10.84
C GLN A 72 -0.63 32.09 9.96
N GLU A 73 -0.64 31.93 8.64
CA GLU A 73 -1.16 32.93 7.71
C GLU A 73 -2.66 33.19 7.95
N LEU A 74 -3.46 32.13 8.08
CA LEU A 74 -4.89 32.25 8.35
C LEU A 74 -5.16 32.88 9.71
N ILE A 75 -4.38 32.54 10.74
CA ILE A 75 -4.45 33.17 12.06
C ILE A 75 -4.08 34.66 11.96
N ALA A 76 -3.00 35.00 11.25
CA ALA A 76 -2.58 36.39 11.09
C ALA A 76 -3.64 37.24 10.37
N ILE A 77 -4.27 36.69 9.33
CA ILE A 77 -5.38 37.36 8.61
C ILE A 77 -6.58 37.56 9.56
N GLY A 78 -6.98 36.52 10.30
CA GLY A 78 -8.11 36.59 11.23
C GLY A 78 -7.90 37.58 12.38
N VAL A 79 -6.69 37.59 12.97
CA VAL A 79 -6.31 38.56 14.02
C VAL A 79 -6.35 39.98 13.48
N LYS A 80 -5.81 40.23 12.29
CA LYS A 80 -5.83 41.55 11.67
C LYS A 80 -7.26 42.04 11.42
N ALA A 81 -8.12 41.20 10.85
CA ALA A 81 -9.52 41.56 10.60
C ALA A 81 -10.27 41.93 11.88
N ALA A 82 -10.07 41.18 12.97
CA ALA A 82 -10.70 41.45 14.25
C ALA A 82 -10.21 42.77 14.90
N LEU A 83 -8.93 43.13 14.70
CA LEU A 83 -8.38 44.40 15.16
C LEU A 83 -8.93 45.58 14.34
N ASP A 84 -8.98 45.44 13.01
CA ASP A 84 -9.50 46.46 12.10
C ASP A 84 -11.01 46.74 12.33
N GLU A 85 -11.79 45.74 12.80
CA GLU A 85 -13.19 45.92 13.21
C GLU A 85 -13.31 46.71 14.53
N ARG A 86 -12.43 46.44 15.51
CA ARG A 86 -12.43 47.15 16.79
C ARG A 86 -11.98 48.60 16.71
N GLU A 87 -11.15 48.96 15.73
CA GLU A 87 -10.72 50.35 15.52
C GLU A 87 -11.78 51.21 14.81
N LYS A 88 -12.84 50.60 14.27
CA LYS A 88 -13.96 51.29 13.60
C LYS A 88 -15.16 51.56 14.51
N GLU A 89 -15.18 50.97 15.71
CA GLU A 89 -16.15 51.26 16.78
C GLU A 89 -15.66 52.39 17.69
#